data_AF-A0AA36HL22-F1
#
_entry.id   AF-A0AA36HL22-F1
#
_cell.length_a   1.000
_cell.length_b   1.000
_cell.length_c   1.000
_cell.angle_alpha   90.00
_cell.angle_beta   90.00
_cell.angle_gamma   90.00
#
_symmetry.space_group_name_H-M   'P 1'
#
loop_
_entity.id
_entity.type
_entity.pdbx_description
1 polymer ?
#
loop_
_entity_poly.entity_id
_entity_poly.type
_entity_poly.pdbx_seq_one_letter_code
_entity_poly.pdbx_strand_id
1 'polypeptide(L)'
;MAVAEATLKRKAATLATTDLVATEDDDQEEDLPYNLIDKLQDSGINAADLKKLKDAGFNTSQSVVFAMRKDLLSIKGLSDQKVDKIIEAARKSSEVGFVTCTQLVSKMKSRFQIATGAGKLDQMLGGGMESCSITEIFGEFRCGKTQLCHSLAVMAQLPSNMGGANGKVVYMDTEGTFRPDRIRQIAEAKGVSAEAAMDNIIYARVYTSEHLEQLLVEAASLMVKDEDRFALVIVDSIMGGFRVDYSGRGELSERQQKLARVLNKLQKVSEDNCIRQTCSSCCTLAMSLALRQCFAANCPINWRSTGMQLEFLQTSHGSQAVC
;
A
#
# COMPACT_ATOMS: atom_id res chain seq x y z
N MET A 1 36.57 -44.13 -4.07
CA MET A 1 35.62 -43.04 -4.39
C MET A 1 34.22 -43.26 -3.84
N ALA A 2 33.68 -44.49 -3.78
CA ALA A 2 32.35 -44.74 -3.18
C ALA A 2 32.23 -44.50 -1.65
N VAL A 3 33.35 -44.53 -0.91
CA VAL A 3 33.35 -44.33 0.56
C VAL A 3 33.25 -42.85 0.96
N ALA A 4 33.74 -41.93 0.12
CA ALA A 4 33.67 -40.49 0.36
C ALA A 4 32.25 -39.94 0.15
N GLU A 5 31.52 -40.47 -0.83
CA GLU A 5 30.16 -40.07 -1.18
C GLU A 5 29.13 -40.54 -0.14
N ALA A 6 29.35 -41.72 0.46
CA ALA A 6 28.54 -42.23 1.58
C ALA A 6 28.73 -41.42 2.88
N THR A 7 29.92 -40.83 3.08
CA THR A 7 30.22 -40.01 4.26
C THR A 7 29.60 -38.62 4.16
N LEU A 8 29.49 -38.06 2.94
CA LEU A 8 28.81 -36.79 2.70
C LEU A 8 27.28 -36.91 2.85
N LYS A 9 26.68 -38.01 2.39
CA LYS A 9 25.25 -38.30 2.58
C LYS A 9 24.88 -38.56 4.04
N ARG A 10 25.79 -39.16 4.84
CA ARG A 10 25.61 -39.27 6.30
C ARG A 10 25.68 -37.91 7.00
N LYS A 11 26.63 -37.03 6.65
CA LYS A 11 26.69 -35.67 7.21
C LYS A 11 25.47 -34.81 6.84
N ALA A 12 24.89 -35.00 5.66
CA ALA A 12 23.66 -34.32 5.26
C ALA A 12 22.41 -34.83 6.00
N ALA A 13 22.37 -36.13 6.36
CA ALA A 13 21.26 -36.71 7.12
C ALA A 13 21.33 -36.41 8.63
N THR A 14 22.54 -36.26 9.21
CA THR A 14 22.73 -35.91 10.63
C THR A 14 22.51 -34.42 10.92
N LEU A 15 22.46 -33.55 9.90
CA LEU A 15 22.11 -32.14 10.09
C LEU A 15 20.58 -31.87 10.11
N ALA A 16 19.77 -32.91 9.90
CA ALA A 16 18.32 -32.79 9.76
C ALA A 16 17.50 -33.33 10.96
N THR A 17 18.14 -33.79 12.05
CA THR A 17 17.44 -34.35 13.22
C THR A 17 18.23 -34.14 14.51
N THR A 18 18.06 -32.95 15.13
CA THR A 18 18.40 -32.51 16.51
C THR A 18 18.40 -30.98 16.46
N ASP A 19 17.62 -30.17 17.16
CA ASP A 19 16.81 -30.37 18.35
C ASP A 19 15.61 -29.43 18.32
N LEU A 20 14.43 -30.01 18.58
CA LEU A 20 13.32 -29.33 19.20
C LEU A 20 13.76 -29.01 20.64
N VAL A 21 14.14 -27.77 20.90
CA VAL A 21 14.08 -27.22 22.26
C VAL A 21 12.94 -26.22 22.24
N ALA A 22 11.81 -26.65 22.81
CA ALA A 22 10.77 -25.75 23.26
C ALA A 22 11.41 -24.76 24.23
N THR A 23 11.67 -23.54 23.76
CA THR A 23 11.79 -22.40 24.64
C THR A 23 10.39 -22.12 25.13
N GLU A 24 10.23 -22.16 26.44
CA GLU A 24 9.05 -21.69 27.15
C GLU A 24 8.77 -20.26 26.65
N ASP A 25 7.72 -20.11 25.84
CA ASP A 25 7.22 -18.80 25.44
C ASP A 25 6.63 -18.17 26.70
N ASP A 26 7.47 -17.38 27.40
CA ASP A 26 6.98 -16.31 28.25
C ASP A 26 6.00 -15.49 27.41
N ASP A 27 4.74 -15.41 27.87
CA ASP A 27 3.68 -14.54 27.35
C ASP A 27 4.10 -13.06 27.48
N GLN A 28 5.12 -12.63 26.73
CA GLN A 28 5.32 -11.24 26.40
C GLN A 28 4.29 -10.95 25.33
N GLU A 29 3.21 -10.25 25.70
CA GLU A 29 2.38 -9.52 24.75
C GLU A 29 3.34 -8.77 23.81
N GLU A 30 3.52 -9.29 22.58
CA GLU A 30 4.19 -8.53 21.55
C GLU A 30 3.36 -7.27 21.36
N ASP A 31 3.84 -6.16 21.91
CA ASP A 31 3.24 -4.84 21.76
C ASP A 31 3.09 -4.57 20.26
N LEU A 32 1.89 -4.81 19.74
CA LEU A 32 1.59 -4.58 18.33
C LEU A 32 1.98 -3.12 18.03
N PRO A 33 2.87 -2.85 17.05
CA PRO A 33 3.47 -1.53 16.82
C PRO A 33 2.47 -0.48 16.28
N TYR A 34 1.18 -0.79 16.34
CA TYR A 34 0.06 -0.01 15.86
C TYR A 34 -1.06 -0.06 16.90
N ASN A 35 -1.62 1.11 17.19
CA ASN A 35 -2.71 1.22 18.13
C ASN A 35 -4.03 1.04 17.39
N LEU A 36 -4.53 -0.19 17.40
CA LEU A 36 -5.91 -0.49 17.00
C LEU A 36 -6.85 0.47 17.72
N ILE A 37 -7.90 0.88 17.01
CA ILE A 37 -8.86 1.84 17.55
C ILE A 37 -9.54 1.34 18.83
N ASP A 38 -9.57 0.03 19.07
CA ASP A 38 -10.08 -0.57 20.31
C ASP A 38 -9.26 -0.20 21.55
N LYS A 39 -7.95 0.04 21.42
CA LYS A 39 -7.11 0.52 22.54
C LYS A 39 -7.55 1.89 23.07
N LEU A 40 -8.36 2.64 22.31
CA LEU A 40 -8.93 3.90 22.80
C LEU A 40 -10.02 3.69 23.87
N GLN A 41 -10.49 2.45 24.09
CA GLN A 41 -11.38 2.15 25.21
C GLN A 41 -10.72 2.45 26.56
N ASP A 42 -9.41 2.19 26.68
CA ASP A 42 -8.63 2.46 27.89
C ASP A 42 -8.57 3.96 28.21
N SER A 43 -8.72 4.80 27.20
CA SER A 43 -8.83 6.26 27.31
C SER A 43 -10.26 6.76 27.57
N GLY A 44 -11.20 5.85 27.86
CA GLY A 44 -12.59 6.19 28.22
C GLY A 44 -13.53 6.43 27.05
N ILE A 45 -13.19 5.96 25.83
CA ILE A 45 -14.09 6.04 24.68
C ILE A 45 -15.05 4.85 24.65
N ASN A 46 -16.34 5.11 24.45
CA ASN A 46 -17.36 4.06 24.43
C ASN A 46 -17.21 3.16 23.18
N ALA A 47 -17.26 1.84 23.37
CA ALA A 47 -17.24 0.83 22.31
C ALA A 47 -18.26 1.09 21.18
N ALA A 48 -19.44 1.63 21.49
CA ALA A 48 -20.45 1.97 20.49
C ALA A 48 -20.00 3.09 19.54
N ASP A 49 -19.22 4.06 20.03
CA ASP A 49 -18.68 5.13 19.21
C ASP A 49 -17.47 4.63 18.39
N LEU A 50 -16.66 3.71 18.94
CA LEU A 50 -15.58 3.04 18.20
C LEU A 50 -16.09 2.18 17.05
N LYS A 51 -17.23 1.49 17.24
CA LYS A 51 -17.87 0.73 16.16
C LYS A 51 -18.25 1.63 14.99
N LYS A 52 -18.82 2.82 15.25
CA LYS A 52 -19.16 3.79 14.20
C LYS A 52 -17.92 4.29 13.44
N LEU A 53 -16.80 4.47 14.15
CA LEU A 53 -15.53 4.85 13.52
C LEU A 53 -15.02 3.74 12.60
N LYS A 54 -15.06 2.48 13.04
CA LYS A 54 -14.73 1.31 12.21
C LYS A 54 -15.62 1.20 10.98
N ASP A 55 -16.93 1.37 11.14
CA ASP A 55 -17.90 1.33 10.04
C ASP A 55 -17.65 2.46 9.02
N ALA A 56 -17.06 3.58 9.47
CA ALA A 56 -16.65 4.69 8.61
C ALA A 56 -15.23 4.53 8.01
N GLY A 57 -14.52 3.42 8.32
CA GLY A 57 -13.19 3.13 7.80
C GLY A 57 -12.01 3.53 8.68
N PHE A 58 -12.27 4.06 9.88
CA PHE A 58 -11.23 4.41 10.85
C PHE A 58 -10.96 3.22 11.76
N ASN A 59 -9.91 2.46 11.44
CA ASN A 59 -9.57 1.22 12.15
C ASN A 59 -8.38 1.37 13.12
N THR A 60 -7.63 2.47 13.03
CA THR A 60 -6.43 2.76 13.84
C THR A 60 -6.54 4.13 14.52
N SER A 61 -5.78 4.36 15.59
CA SER A 61 -5.72 5.69 16.21
C SER A 61 -5.13 6.74 15.26
N GLN A 62 -4.18 6.36 14.41
CA GLN A 62 -3.55 7.27 13.44
C GLN A 62 -4.51 7.72 12.35
N SER A 63 -5.36 6.81 11.83
CA SER A 63 -6.39 7.16 10.86
C SER A 63 -7.31 8.28 11.36
N VAL A 64 -7.61 8.29 12.66
CA VAL A 64 -8.38 9.33 13.34
C VAL A 64 -7.59 10.64 13.44
N VAL A 65 -6.30 10.59 13.78
CA VAL A 65 -5.44 11.78 13.84
C VAL A 65 -5.27 12.44 12.46
N PHE A 66 -5.19 11.64 11.39
CA PHE A 66 -5.07 12.14 10.02
C PHE A 66 -6.40 12.64 9.43
N ALA A 67 -7.53 12.36 10.08
CA ALA A 67 -8.84 12.78 9.63
C ALA A 67 -9.07 14.28 9.89
N MET A 68 -9.83 14.94 9.02
CA MET A 68 -10.32 16.28 9.35
C MET A 68 -11.48 16.17 10.34
N ARG A 69 -11.58 17.12 11.27
CA ARG A 69 -12.70 17.19 12.24
C ARG A 69 -14.06 17.09 11.55
N LYS A 70 -14.24 17.77 10.41
CA LYS A 70 -15.49 17.76 9.63
C LYS A 70 -15.87 16.35 9.13
N ASP A 71 -14.87 15.53 8.80
CA ASP A 71 -15.11 14.18 8.29
C ASP A 71 -15.60 13.28 9.44
N LEU A 72 -15.01 13.42 10.63
CA LEU A 72 -15.46 12.72 11.84
C LEU A 72 -16.86 13.16 12.29
N LEU A 73 -17.18 14.46 12.18
CA LEU A 73 -18.52 15.00 12.48
C LEU A 73 -19.58 14.55 11.47
N SER A 74 -19.19 14.16 10.26
CA SER A 74 -20.13 13.64 9.26
C SER A 74 -20.67 12.25 9.63
N ILE A 75 -20.02 11.56 10.57
CA ILE A 75 -20.43 10.24 11.06
C ILE A 75 -21.65 10.41 11.96
N LYS A 76 -22.76 9.77 11.56
CA LYS A 76 -24.03 9.84 12.29
C LYS A 76 -23.87 9.38 13.74
N GLY A 77 -24.29 10.22 14.68
CA GLY A 77 -24.32 9.90 16.10
C GLY A 77 -23.01 10.18 16.86
N LEU A 78 -22.06 10.90 16.27
CA LEU A 78 -20.95 11.55 16.98
C LEU A 78 -21.25 13.04 17.16
N SER A 79 -21.18 13.53 18.40
CA SER A 79 -21.30 14.96 18.72
C SER A 79 -19.92 15.61 18.78
N ASP A 80 -19.86 16.94 18.69
CA ASP A 80 -18.60 17.71 18.81
C ASP A 80 -17.76 17.32 20.03
N GLN A 81 -18.40 17.24 21.20
CA GLN A 81 -17.71 16.86 22.44
C GLN A 81 -17.13 15.44 22.38
N LYS A 82 -17.79 14.51 21.69
CA LYS A 82 -17.27 13.15 21.51
C LYS A 82 -16.09 13.14 20.56
N VAL A 83 -16.19 13.84 19.43
CA VAL A 83 -15.10 13.96 18.46
C VAL A 83 -13.86 14.56 19.09
N ASP A 84 -14.01 15.59 19.93
CA ASP A 84 -12.89 16.20 20.66
C ASP A 84 -12.18 15.20 21.58
N LYS A 85 -12.95 14.45 22.38
CA LYS A 85 -12.40 13.40 23.26
C LYS A 85 -11.69 12.30 22.47
N ILE A 86 -12.27 11.88 21.33
CA ILE A 86 -11.70 10.85 20.46
C ILE A 86 -10.36 11.32 19.87
N ILE A 87 -10.30 12.55 19.34
CA ILE A 87 -9.07 13.12 18.78
C ILE A 87 -7.99 13.27 19.86
N GLU A 88 -8.36 13.72 21.07
CA GLU A 88 -7.42 13.86 22.17
C GLU A 88 -6.85 12.50 22.62
N ALA A 89 -7.70 11.48 22.75
CA ALA A 89 -7.28 10.12 23.06
C ALA A 89 -6.36 9.56 21.97
N ALA A 90 -6.72 9.72 20.69
CA ALA A 90 -5.94 9.24 19.55
C ALA A 90 -4.57 9.96 19.43
N ARG A 91 -4.49 11.24 19.81
CA ARG A 91 -3.22 11.99 19.86
C ARG A 91 -2.32 11.56 21.00
N LYS A 92 -2.88 11.17 22.15
CA LYS A 92 -2.10 10.62 23.28
C LYS A 92 -1.53 9.25 22.95
N SER A 93 -2.29 8.44 22.19
CA SER A 93 -1.85 7.11 21.77
C SER A 93 -0.94 7.12 20.53
N SER A 94 -0.82 8.23 19.82
CA SER A 94 -0.03 8.31 18.57
C SER A 94 1.14 9.27 18.74
N GLU A 95 2.35 8.88 18.35
CA GLU A 95 3.51 9.76 18.35
C GLU A 95 3.43 10.82 17.24
N VAL A 96 2.68 11.89 17.49
CA VAL A 96 2.46 12.97 16.51
C VAL A 96 3.09 14.24 17.05
N GLY A 97 4.06 14.79 16.31
CA GLY A 97 4.77 15.99 16.74
C GLY A 97 6.01 16.28 15.90
N PHE A 98 6.74 17.31 16.31
CA PHE A 98 8.03 17.65 15.70
C PHE A 98 9.07 16.60 16.09
N VAL A 99 9.73 16.03 15.08
CA VAL A 99 10.85 15.12 15.24
C VAL A 99 12.10 15.72 14.62
N THR A 100 13.26 15.40 15.17
CA THR A 100 14.55 15.77 14.58
C THR A 100 14.81 14.98 13.29
N CYS A 101 15.66 15.51 12.40
CA CYS A 101 16.04 14.81 11.17
C CYS A 101 16.65 13.42 11.45
N THR A 102 17.45 13.29 12.52
CA THR A 102 18.04 12.01 12.94
C THR A 102 16.98 10.97 13.32
N GLN A 103 15.93 11.40 14.03
CA GLN A 103 14.80 10.53 14.37
C GLN A 103 14.01 10.14 13.11
N LEU A 104 13.83 11.07 12.17
CA LEU A 104 13.17 10.78 10.90
C LEU A 104 13.94 9.71 10.09
N VAL A 105 15.25 9.84 9.97
CA VAL A 105 16.10 8.83 9.30
C VAL A 105 15.96 7.48 9.98
N SER A 106 15.88 7.45 11.31
CA SER A 106 15.68 6.21 12.06
C SER A 106 14.31 5.59 11.77
N LYS A 107 13.25 6.39 11.67
CA LYS A 107 11.90 5.95 11.23
C LYS A 107 11.91 5.45 9.78
N MET A 108 12.71 6.04 8.89
CA MET A 108 12.80 5.60 7.50
C MET A 108 13.50 4.25 7.32
N LYS A 109 14.26 3.76 8.30
CA LYS A 109 14.90 2.44 8.23
C LYS A 109 13.91 1.28 8.18
N SER A 110 12.67 1.47 8.63
CA SER A 110 11.62 0.45 8.53
C SER A 110 10.94 0.43 7.15
N ARG A 111 11.26 1.37 6.25
CA ARG A 111 10.79 1.32 4.87
C ARG A 111 11.52 0.22 4.12
N PHE A 112 10.80 -0.45 3.23
CA PHE A 112 11.35 -1.45 2.33
C PHE A 112 11.06 -1.05 0.88
N GLN A 113 11.72 -1.73 -0.05
CA GLN A 113 11.52 -1.55 -1.48
C GLN A 113 11.11 -2.89 -2.09
N ILE A 114 10.15 -2.85 -3.01
CA ILE A 114 9.72 -4.00 -3.79
C ILE A 114 10.42 -3.93 -5.14
N ALA A 115 11.21 -4.93 -5.47
CA ALA A 115 11.85 -5.04 -6.78
C ALA A 115 10.79 -5.19 -7.88
N THR A 116 10.98 -4.49 -8.98
CA THR A 116 10.11 -4.54 -10.17
C THR A 116 10.26 -5.85 -10.95
N GLY A 117 11.32 -6.61 -10.67
CA GLY A 117 11.70 -7.80 -11.42
C GLY A 117 12.54 -7.49 -12.67
N ALA A 118 12.82 -6.21 -12.93
CA ALA A 118 13.69 -5.75 -14.01
C ALA A 118 14.87 -4.95 -13.42
N GLY A 119 16.05 -5.58 -13.30
CA GLY A 119 17.18 -4.99 -12.58
C GLY A 119 17.64 -3.61 -13.09
N LYS A 120 17.47 -3.30 -14.38
CA LYS A 120 17.74 -1.94 -14.91
C LYS A 120 16.74 -0.90 -14.38
N LEU A 121 15.47 -1.26 -14.29
CA LEU A 121 14.44 -0.38 -13.74
C LEU A 121 14.66 -0.19 -12.23
N ASP A 122 15.00 -1.26 -11.52
CA ASP A 122 15.34 -1.19 -10.09
C ASP A 122 16.54 -0.27 -9.86
N GLN A 123 17.57 -0.33 -10.71
CA GLN A 123 18.71 0.58 -10.64
C GLN A 123 18.30 2.06 -10.84
N MET A 124 17.41 2.34 -11.80
CA MET A 124 16.89 3.68 -12.02
C MET A 124 16.05 4.19 -10.84
N LEU A 125 15.34 3.29 -10.18
CA LEU A 125 14.51 3.58 -9.01
C LEU A 125 15.30 3.63 -7.69
N GLY A 126 16.59 3.31 -7.70
CA GLY A 126 17.40 3.24 -6.49
C GLY A 126 17.05 2.05 -5.58
N GLY A 127 16.65 0.92 -6.17
CA GLY A 127 16.41 -0.36 -5.47
C GLY A 127 15.02 -0.95 -5.68
N GLY A 128 14.07 -0.20 -6.25
CA GLY A 128 12.73 -0.65 -6.58
C GLY A 128 11.64 0.31 -6.10
N MET A 129 10.44 -0.20 -5.92
CA MET A 129 9.25 0.57 -5.51
C MET A 129 9.25 0.79 -4.00
N GLU A 130 9.36 2.04 -3.54
CA GLU A 130 9.42 2.38 -2.12
C GLU A 130 8.06 2.22 -1.42
N SER A 131 8.09 1.60 -0.23
CA SER A 131 6.94 1.55 0.69
C SER A 131 6.56 2.93 1.22
N CYS A 132 5.32 3.07 1.72
CA CYS A 132 4.84 4.30 2.37
C CYS A 132 4.78 5.52 1.43
N SER A 133 4.60 5.24 0.14
CA SER A 133 4.57 6.25 -0.91
C SER A 133 3.56 5.84 -1.97
N ILE A 134 2.99 6.85 -2.63
CA ILE A 134 2.23 6.65 -3.86
C ILE A 134 3.21 6.77 -5.02
N THR A 135 3.25 5.74 -5.86
CA THR A 135 4.01 5.81 -7.11
C THR A 135 3.05 5.74 -8.28
N GLU A 136 3.15 6.74 -9.16
CA GLU A 136 2.37 6.79 -10.38
C GLU A 136 3.16 6.20 -11.56
N ILE A 137 2.49 5.34 -12.34
CA ILE A 137 3.02 4.84 -13.62
C ILE A 137 2.14 5.34 -14.75
N PHE A 138 2.72 6.17 -15.62
CA PHE A 138 2.06 6.68 -16.81
C PHE A 138 2.83 6.31 -18.08
N GLY A 139 2.14 6.35 -19.21
CA GLY A 139 2.72 6.06 -20.52
C GLY A 139 1.64 5.78 -21.56
N GLU A 140 2.05 5.69 -22.81
CA GLU A 140 1.14 5.44 -23.94
C GLU A 140 0.38 4.11 -23.80
N PHE A 141 -0.70 3.98 -24.56
CA PHE A 141 -1.40 2.71 -24.64
C PHE A 141 -0.45 1.61 -25.15
N ARG A 142 -0.55 0.39 -24.57
CA ARG A 142 0.31 -0.77 -24.86
C ARG A 142 1.79 -0.67 -24.45
N CYS A 143 2.21 0.32 -23.65
CA CYS A 143 3.59 0.34 -23.12
C CYS A 143 3.86 -0.64 -21.96
N GLY A 144 2.91 -1.54 -21.64
CA GLY A 144 3.13 -2.61 -20.66
C GLY A 144 2.84 -2.26 -19.19
N LYS A 145 2.13 -1.15 -18.90
CA LYS A 145 1.84 -0.74 -17.51
C LYS A 145 1.13 -1.81 -16.68
N THR A 146 0.04 -2.40 -17.19
CA THR A 146 -0.65 -3.53 -16.54
C THR A 146 0.26 -4.76 -16.39
N GLN A 147 1.20 -4.99 -17.30
CA GLN A 147 2.16 -6.09 -17.17
C GLN A 147 3.14 -5.86 -16.02
N LEU A 148 3.54 -4.61 -15.80
CA LEU A 148 4.34 -4.23 -14.65
C LEU A 148 3.54 -4.40 -13.34
N CYS A 149 2.25 -4.03 -13.31
CA CYS A 149 1.38 -4.30 -12.17
C CYS A 149 1.25 -5.78 -11.83
N HIS A 150 1.02 -6.64 -12.83
CA HIS A 150 1.00 -8.09 -12.63
C HIS A 150 2.33 -8.62 -12.08
N SER A 151 3.45 -8.07 -12.56
CA SER A 151 4.79 -8.46 -12.08
C SER A 151 4.99 -8.05 -10.62
N LEU A 152 4.64 -6.81 -10.28
CA LEU A 152 4.72 -6.30 -8.91
C LEU A 152 3.79 -7.06 -7.95
N ALA A 153 2.60 -7.46 -8.40
CA ALA A 153 1.67 -8.23 -7.59
C ALA A 153 2.24 -9.60 -7.14
N VAL A 154 3.13 -10.20 -7.94
CA VAL A 154 3.85 -11.43 -7.57
C VAL A 154 5.12 -11.10 -6.79
N MET A 155 5.91 -10.11 -7.23
CA MET A 155 7.17 -9.74 -6.57
C MET A 155 6.95 -9.30 -5.11
N ALA A 156 5.85 -8.61 -4.82
CA ALA A 156 5.50 -8.15 -3.47
C ALA A 156 5.36 -9.31 -2.45
N GLN A 157 4.97 -10.49 -2.93
CA GLN A 157 4.76 -11.67 -2.10
C GLN A 157 6.05 -12.43 -1.80
N LEU A 158 7.12 -12.18 -2.56
CA LEU A 158 8.40 -12.84 -2.37
C LEU A 158 9.06 -12.40 -1.06
N PRO A 159 10.00 -13.20 -0.53
CA PRO A 159 10.79 -12.80 0.61
C PRO A 159 11.75 -11.64 0.32
N SER A 160 12.10 -10.89 1.36
CA SER A 160 12.94 -9.70 1.24
C SER A 160 14.34 -9.98 0.68
N ASN A 161 14.87 -11.19 0.88
CA ASN A 161 16.12 -11.62 0.24
C ASN A 161 16.01 -11.79 -1.29
N MET A 162 14.79 -11.90 -1.82
CA MET A 162 14.49 -11.93 -3.26
C MET A 162 13.90 -10.61 -3.77
N GLY A 163 13.95 -9.55 -2.96
CA GLY A 163 13.44 -8.22 -3.30
C GLY A 163 11.92 -8.08 -3.17
N GLY A 164 11.24 -8.97 -2.43
CA GLY A 164 9.82 -8.82 -2.09
C GLY A 164 9.58 -8.35 -0.66
N ALA A 165 8.32 -8.40 -0.21
CA ALA A 165 7.89 -7.89 1.09
C ALA A 165 7.15 -8.92 1.95
N ASN A 166 7.06 -10.19 1.53
CA ASN A 166 6.32 -11.24 2.25
C ASN A 166 4.90 -10.79 2.66
N GLY A 167 4.13 -10.26 1.71
CA GLY A 167 2.76 -9.83 1.97
C GLY A 167 1.83 -9.98 0.77
N LYS A 168 0.53 -10.08 1.07
CA LYS A 168 -0.61 -10.11 0.15
C LYS A 168 -0.74 -8.80 -0.63
N VAL A 169 -1.49 -8.82 -1.72
CA VAL A 169 -1.68 -7.67 -2.60
C VAL A 169 -3.15 -7.39 -2.80
N VAL A 170 -3.56 -6.12 -2.72
CA VAL A 170 -4.90 -5.70 -3.15
C VAL A 170 -4.80 -5.14 -4.57
N TYR A 171 -5.62 -5.65 -5.48
CA TYR A 171 -5.68 -5.23 -6.88
C TYR A 171 -7.08 -4.72 -7.23
N MET A 172 -7.18 -3.41 -7.46
CA MET A 172 -8.41 -2.75 -7.90
C MET A 172 -8.33 -2.46 -9.40
N ASP A 173 -9.18 -3.11 -10.19
CA ASP A 173 -9.18 -3.03 -11.65
C ASP A 173 -10.40 -2.29 -12.18
N THR A 174 -10.20 -1.13 -12.83
CA THR A 174 -11.25 -0.34 -13.49
C THR A 174 -11.44 -0.71 -14.97
N GLU A 175 -10.42 -1.23 -15.65
CA GLU A 175 -10.43 -1.40 -17.12
C GLU A 175 -10.73 -2.83 -17.58
N GLY A 176 -10.42 -3.83 -16.76
CA GLY A 176 -10.83 -5.23 -16.93
C GLY A 176 -9.69 -6.00 -17.54
N THR A 177 -8.47 -5.61 -17.19
CA THR A 177 -7.21 -6.02 -17.79
C THR A 177 -6.50 -7.05 -16.93
N PHE A 178 -6.97 -7.29 -15.71
CA PHE A 178 -6.45 -8.33 -14.85
C PHE A 178 -6.67 -9.72 -15.47
N ARG A 179 -5.61 -10.53 -15.56
CA ARG A 179 -5.65 -11.88 -16.13
C ARG A 179 -4.96 -12.87 -15.20
N PRO A 180 -5.70 -13.76 -14.51
CA PRO A 180 -5.11 -14.74 -13.59
C PRO A 180 -4.07 -15.65 -14.25
N ASP A 181 -4.28 -16.05 -15.51
CA ASP A 181 -3.30 -16.86 -16.25
C ASP A 181 -1.95 -16.17 -16.38
N ARG A 182 -1.94 -14.83 -16.43
CA ARG A 182 -0.70 -14.07 -16.48
C ARG A 182 0.03 -14.08 -15.14
N ILE A 183 -0.70 -14.03 -14.03
CA ILE A 183 -0.14 -14.18 -12.68
C ILE A 183 0.51 -15.57 -12.54
N ARG A 184 -0.17 -16.63 -12.96
CA ARG A 184 0.37 -18.01 -12.95
C ARG A 184 1.73 -18.10 -13.66
N GLN A 185 1.81 -17.56 -14.89
CA GLN A 185 3.06 -17.55 -15.65
C GLN A 185 4.20 -16.80 -14.94
N ILE A 186 3.89 -15.67 -14.30
CA ILE A 186 4.89 -14.87 -13.57
C ILE A 186 5.33 -15.59 -12.30
N ALA A 187 4.40 -16.21 -11.56
CA ALA A 187 4.66 -17.01 -10.37
C ALA A 187 5.59 -18.19 -10.68
N GLU A 188 5.27 -18.98 -11.71
CA GLU A 188 6.09 -20.10 -12.18
C GLU A 188 7.49 -19.65 -12.59
N ALA A 189 7.59 -18.53 -13.32
CA ALA A 189 8.88 -17.95 -13.73
C ALA A 189 9.74 -17.49 -12.54
N LYS A 190 9.12 -17.18 -11.40
CA LYS A 190 9.80 -16.81 -10.14
C LYS A 190 10.01 -17.98 -9.19
N GLY A 191 9.59 -19.20 -9.58
CA GLY A 191 9.76 -20.40 -8.78
C GLY A 191 8.85 -20.48 -7.55
N VAL A 192 7.71 -19.77 -7.57
CA VAL A 192 6.68 -19.85 -6.51
C VAL A 192 5.45 -20.61 -7.00
N SER A 193 4.72 -21.24 -6.08
CA SER A 193 3.45 -21.91 -6.43
C SER A 193 2.47 -20.87 -6.97
N ALA A 194 1.91 -21.15 -8.14
CA ALA A 194 0.95 -20.27 -8.79
C ALA A 194 -0.34 -20.14 -7.98
N GLU A 195 -0.81 -21.25 -7.39
CA GLU A 195 -2.01 -21.31 -6.57
C GLU A 195 -1.85 -20.40 -5.35
N ALA A 196 -0.76 -20.58 -4.59
CA ALA A 196 -0.45 -19.72 -3.45
C ALA A 196 -0.31 -18.24 -3.86
N ALA A 197 0.32 -17.96 -5.01
CA ALA A 197 0.48 -16.61 -5.49
C ALA A 197 -0.85 -15.94 -5.89
N MET A 198 -1.80 -16.72 -6.40
CA MET A 198 -3.15 -16.23 -6.76
C MET A 198 -4.01 -16.00 -5.52
N ASP A 199 -3.96 -16.89 -4.52
CA ASP A 199 -4.73 -16.76 -3.28
C ASP A 199 -4.33 -15.54 -2.45
N ASN A 200 -3.07 -15.12 -2.55
CA ASN A 200 -2.54 -13.93 -1.90
C ASN A 200 -2.88 -12.60 -2.61
N ILE A 201 -3.57 -12.64 -3.77
CA ILE A 201 -3.99 -11.43 -4.50
C ILE A 201 -5.50 -11.24 -4.33
N ILE A 202 -5.87 -10.22 -3.59
CA ILE A 202 -7.27 -9.81 -3.38
C ILE A 202 -7.69 -8.90 -4.53
N TYR A 203 -8.55 -9.41 -5.40
CA TYR A 203 -9.02 -8.71 -6.59
C TYR A 203 -10.38 -8.05 -6.38
N ALA A 204 -10.53 -6.80 -6.84
CA ALA A 204 -11.81 -6.11 -6.92
C ALA A 204 -12.00 -5.42 -8.27
N ARG A 205 -13.17 -5.63 -8.89
CA ARG A 205 -13.58 -4.95 -10.13
C ARG A 205 -14.26 -3.63 -9.80
N VAL A 206 -13.67 -2.52 -10.24
CA VAL A 206 -14.20 -1.17 -10.04
C VAL A 206 -15.01 -0.75 -11.27
N TYR A 207 -16.20 -0.18 -11.06
CA TYR A 207 -17.11 0.22 -12.15
C TYR A 207 -17.33 1.73 -12.23
N THR A 208 -17.28 2.44 -11.11
CA THR A 208 -17.51 3.89 -11.02
C THR A 208 -16.46 4.54 -10.10
N SER A 209 -16.29 5.85 -10.22
CA SER A 209 -15.45 6.65 -9.33
C SER A 209 -15.90 6.59 -7.86
N GLU A 210 -17.20 6.40 -7.60
CA GLU A 210 -17.75 6.20 -6.25
C GLU A 210 -17.46 4.83 -5.69
N HIS A 211 -17.58 3.80 -6.54
CA HIS A 211 -17.25 2.44 -6.17
C HIS A 211 -15.76 2.32 -5.80
N LEU A 212 -14.87 3.05 -6.50
CA LEU A 212 -13.46 3.13 -6.12
C LEU A 212 -13.28 3.67 -4.69
N GLU A 213 -13.97 4.75 -4.36
CA GLU A 213 -13.87 5.38 -3.03
C GLU A 213 -14.37 4.44 -1.91
N GLN A 214 -15.42 3.67 -2.18
CA GLN A 214 -15.94 2.65 -1.26
C GLN A 214 -14.96 1.50 -1.07
N LEU A 215 -14.44 0.94 -2.17
CA LEU A 215 -13.48 -0.16 -2.14
C LEU A 215 -12.18 0.23 -1.42
N LEU A 216 -11.76 1.49 -1.47
CA LEU A 216 -10.60 1.97 -0.69
C LEU A 216 -10.84 1.90 0.82
N VAL A 217 -12.06 2.21 1.28
CA VAL A 217 -12.44 2.11 2.69
C VAL A 217 -12.51 0.64 3.14
N GLU A 218 -13.07 -0.21 2.29
CA GLU A 218 -13.12 -1.65 2.53
C GLU A 218 -11.71 -2.27 2.55
N ALA A 219 -10.84 -1.89 1.62
CA ALA A 219 -9.46 -2.35 1.56
C ALA A 219 -8.65 -1.92 2.80
N ALA A 220 -8.80 -0.68 3.25
CA ALA A 220 -8.18 -0.22 4.50
C ALA A 220 -8.65 -1.06 5.70
N SER A 221 -9.93 -1.44 5.72
CA SER A 221 -10.49 -2.30 6.76
C SER A 221 -10.01 -3.74 6.68
N LEU A 222 -9.87 -4.28 5.47
CA LEU A 222 -9.33 -5.61 5.22
C LEU A 222 -7.88 -5.71 5.70
N MET A 223 -7.05 -4.73 5.35
CA MET A 223 -5.64 -4.67 5.76
C MET A 223 -5.45 -4.62 7.28
N VAL A 224 -6.45 -4.12 8.01
CA VAL A 224 -6.38 -4.08 9.47
C VAL A 224 -6.84 -5.39 10.10
N LYS A 225 -7.89 -5.99 9.55
CA LYS A 225 -8.57 -7.16 10.13
C LYS A 225 -7.91 -8.50 9.83
N ASP A 226 -7.28 -8.62 8.66
CA ASP A 226 -6.59 -9.85 8.30
C ASP A 226 -5.36 -10.03 9.21
N GLU A 227 -5.07 -11.29 9.55
CA GLU A 227 -3.85 -11.66 10.28
C GLU A 227 -2.63 -11.54 9.35
N ASP A 228 -2.85 -11.77 8.06
CA ASP A 228 -1.82 -11.68 7.05
C ASP A 228 -1.48 -10.23 6.66
N ARG A 229 -0.21 -10.04 6.31
CA ARG A 229 0.34 -8.72 5.96
C ARG A 229 0.05 -8.37 4.50
N PHE A 230 -0.23 -7.10 4.21
CA PHE A 230 -0.54 -6.63 2.85
C PHE A 230 0.56 -5.75 2.26
N ALA A 231 1.41 -6.29 1.39
CA ALA A 231 2.59 -5.66 0.77
C ALA A 231 2.30 -4.43 -0.12
N LEU A 232 1.22 -4.48 -0.90
CA LEU A 232 1.03 -3.63 -2.06
C LEU A 232 -0.46 -3.39 -2.35
N VAL A 233 -0.80 -2.16 -2.73
CA VAL A 233 -2.12 -1.80 -3.25
C VAL A 233 -1.96 -1.27 -4.66
N ILE A 234 -2.63 -1.91 -5.60
CA ILE A 234 -2.62 -1.53 -7.01
C ILE A 234 -3.99 -1.00 -7.39
N VAL A 235 -4.03 0.19 -8.00
CA VAL A 235 -5.23 0.71 -8.66
C VAL A 235 -4.92 0.89 -10.16
N ASP A 236 -5.42 -0.05 -10.96
CA ASP A 236 -5.28 -0.07 -12.42
C ASP A 236 -6.65 0.20 -13.08
N SER A 237 -6.99 1.43 -13.45
CA SER A 237 -6.24 2.68 -13.39
C SER A 237 -7.09 3.72 -12.65
N ILE A 238 -6.50 4.66 -11.89
CA ILE A 238 -7.31 5.64 -11.13
C ILE A 238 -8.22 6.43 -12.07
N MET A 239 -7.70 6.83 -13.22
CA MET A 239 -8.42 7.67 -14.18
C MET A 239 -9.52 6.93 -14.97
N GLY A 240 -9.61 5.60 -14.88
CA GLY A 240 -10.59 4.81 -15.63
C GLY A 240 -12.03 5.29 -15.40
N GLY A 241 -12.48 5.30 -14.14
CA GLY A 241 -13.82 5.79 -13.78
C GLY A 241 -13.97 7.31 -13.96
N PHE A 242 -12.99 8.10 -13.53
CA PHE A 242 -13.07 9.57 -13.55
C PHE A 242 -13.11 10.17 -14.97
N ARG A 243 -12.64 9.44 -15.99
CA ARG A 243 -12.70 9.89 -17.38
C ARG A 243 -14.08 9.68 -18.02
N VAL A 244 -14.83 8.68 -17.55
CA VAL A 244 -16.13 8.30 -18.12
C VAL A 244 -17.27 8.98 -17.34
N ASP A 245 -17.18 9.00 -16.02
CA ASP A 245 -18.25 9.52 -15.15
C ASP A 245 -18.44 11.04 -15.25
N TYR A 246 -17.39 11.77 -15.66
CA TYR A 246 -17.37 13.23 -15.70
C TYR A 246 -17.09 13.73 -17.12
N SER A 247 -18.05 14.43 -17.72
CA SER A 247 -18.02 14.84 -19.12
C SER A 247 -18.06 16.36 -19.30
N GLY A 248 -17.22 16.85 -20.21
CA GLY A 248 -17.17 18.28 -20.57
C GLY A 248 -16.47 19.16 -19.53
N ARG A 249 -16.41 20.47 -19.81
CA ARG A 249 -15.70 21.44 -18.96
C ARG A 249 -16.47 21.83 -17.69
N GLY A 250 -17.80 21.69 -17.69
CA GLY A 250 -18.66 22.08 -16.56
C GLY A 250 -18.43 21.24 -15.29
N GLU A 251 -18.10 19.96 -15.46
CA GLU A 251 -17.91 18.99 -14.37
C GLU A 251 -16.44 18.85 -13.93
N LEU A 252 -15.54 19.63 -14.52
CA LEU A 252 -14.10 19.55 -14.26
C LEU A 252 -13.79 19.84 -12.78
N SER A 253 -14.45 20.83 -12.19
CA SER A 253 -14.22 21.22 -10.79
C SER A 253 -14.58 20.08 -9.83
N GLU A 254 -15.74 19.47 -10.02
CA GLU A 254 -16.21 18.35 -9.20
C GLU A 254 -15.30 17.13 -9.34
N ARG A 255 -14.93 16.78 -10.58
CA ARG A 255 -13.99 15.70 -10.86
C ARG A 255 -12.66 15.90 -10.13
N GLN A 256 -12.06 17.10 -10.23
CA GLN A 256 -10.79 17.39 -9.57
C GLN A 256 -10.90 17.33 -8.05
N GLN A 257 -12.01 17.81 -7.46
CA GLN A 257 -12.23 17.71 -6.02
C GLN A 257 -12.35 16.26 -5.56
N LYS A 258 -13.11 15.42 -6.29
CA LYS A 258 -13.30 14.02 -5.94
C LYS A 258 -12.03 13.20 -6.14
N LEU A 259 -11.30 13.43 -7.23
CA LEU A 259 -9.98 12.83 -7.45
C LEU A 259 -8.99 13.20 -6.33
N ALA A 260 -8.96 14.47 -5.93
CA ALA A 260 -8.12 14.92 -4.82
C ALA A 260 -8.48 14.22 -3.49
N ARG A 261 -9.77 13.96 -3.23
CA ARG A 261 -10.18 13.16 -2.06
C ARG A 261 -9.67 11.73 -2.13
N VAL A 262 -9.80 11.08 -3.28
CA VAL A 262 -9.30 9.71 -3.50
C VAL A 262 -7.78 9.61 -3.30
N LEU A 263 -7.02 10.53 -3.89
CA LEU A 263 -5.55 10.57 -3.74
C LEU A 263 -5.13 10.82 -2.29
N ASN A 264 -5.81 11.73 -1.58
CA ASN A 264 -5.55 11.95 -0.16
C ASN A 264 -5.88 10.72 0.71
N LYS A 265 -6.96 9.99 0.39
CA LYS A 265 -7.28 8.73 1.07
C LYS A 265 -6.19 7.69 0.85
N LEU A 266 -5.72 7.52 -0.39
CA LEU A 266 -4.61 6.64 -0.73
C LEU A 266 -3.33 6.99 0.04
N GLN A 267 -3.01 8.29 0.16
CA GLN A 267 -1.84 8.75 0.89
C GLN A 267 -1.97 8.39 2.38
N LYS A 268 -3.13 8.66 2.99
CA LYS A 268 -3.39 8.33 4.40
C LYS A 268 -3.32 6.82 4.66
N VAL A 269 -3.90 6.00 3.78
CA VAL A 269 -3.80 4.54 3.88
C VAL A 269 -2.35 4.09 3.77
N SER A 270 -1.55 4.74 2.91
CA SER A 270 -0.13 4.39 2.77
C SER A 270 0.68 4.73 4.02
N GLU A 271 0.40 5.85 4.68
CA GLU A 271 1.10 6.28 5.89
C GLU A 271 0.64 5.53 7.14
N ASP A 272 -0.66 5.27 7.29
CA ASP A 272 -1.24 4.51 8.41
C ASP A 272 -0.69 3.08 8.45
N ASN A 273 -0.61 2.42 7.29
CA ASN A 273 -0.05 1.08 7.19
C ASN A 273 1.49 1.07 7.19
N CYS A 274 2.16 2.19 6.88
CA CYS A 274 3.62 2.28 6.95
C CYS A 274 4.17 2.11 8.36
N ILE A 275 3.47 2.68 9.35
CA ILE A 275 3.95 2.74 10.74
C ILE A 275 3.77 1.38 11.44
N ARG A 276 2.95 0.48 10.88
CA ARG A 276 2.76 -0.88 11.35
C ARG A 276 4.05 -1.68 11.08
N GLN A 277 5.01 -1.70 12.00
CA GLN A 277 6.31 -2.39 11.79
C GLN A 277 6.18 -3.92 11.58
N THR A 278 5.04 -4.53 11.95
CA THR A 278 4.68 -5.91 11.60
C THR A 278 3.77 -6.02 10.38
N CYS A 279 3.34 -4.93 9.77
CA CYS A 279 2.60 -4.88 8.50
C CYS A 279 3.15 -3.69 7.72
N SER A 280 4.48 -3.65 7.58
CA SER A 280 5.12 -2.57 6.83
C SER A 280 4.75 -2.83 5.41
N SER A 281 3.72 -2.16 4.92
CA SER A 281 3.37 -2.27 3.53
C SER A 281 2.14 -1.51 3.10
N CYS A 282 2.39 -0.49 2.30
CA CYS A 282 1.48 -0.09 1.25
C CYS A 282 2.33 0.76 0.29
N CYS A 283 2.93 0.15 -0.73
CA CYS A 283 3.17 0.92 -1.94
C CYS A 283 1.79 1.09 -2.58
N THR A 284 1.35 2.31 -2.84
CA THR A 284 0.14 2.52 -3.64
C THR A 284 0.59 2.75 -5.06
N LEU A 285 0.32 1.80 -5.96
CA LEU A 285 0.57 2.00 -7.37
C LEU A 285 -0.67 2.59 -8.04
N ALA A 286 -0.59 3.85 -8.42
CA ALA A 286 -1.62 4.54 -9.17
C ALA A 286 -1.26 4.50 -10.66
N MET A 287 -2.07 3.89 -11.50
CA MET A 287 -1.87 3.98 -12.94
C MET A 287 -2.73 5.10 -13.52
N SER A 288 -2.13 5.95 -14.36
CA SER A 288 -2.88 6.97 -15.11
C SER A 288 -2.60 6.81 -16.60
N LEU A 289 -3.69 6.68 -17.38
CA LEU A 289 -3.63 6.65 -18.83
C LEU A 289 -3.63 8.05 -19.47
N ALA A 290 -3.70 9.15 -18.71
CA ALA A 290 -3.80 10.49 -19.31
C ALA A 290 -3.46 11.64 -18.35
N LEU A 291 -2.17 11.96 -18.19
CA LEU A 291 -1.76 13.23 -17.55
C LEU A 291 -1.36 14.36 -18.52
N ARG A 292 -1.43 14.15 -19.84
CA ARG A 292 -1.11 15.22 -20.81
C ARG A 292 -2.22 16.28 -20.99
N GLN A 293 -3.43 16.08 -20.47
CA GLN A 293 -4.54 17.03 -20.69
C GLN A 293 -5.09 17.74 -19.44
N CYS A 294 -4.77 17.30 -18.22
CA CYS A 294 -5.39 17.87 -17.01
C CYS A 294 -4.54 18.91 -16.28
N PHE A 295 -3.20 18.86 -16.38
CA PHE A 295 -2.31 19.82 -15.69
C PHE A 295 -1.93 21.05 -16.53
N ALA A 296 -2.20 21.02 -17.84
CA ALA A 296 -1.81 22.10 -18.76
C ALA A 296 -2.60 23.42 -18.57
N ALA A 297 -3.59 23.47 -17.68
CA ALA A 297 -4.41 24.67 -17.49
C ALA A 297 -3.84 25.68 -16.47
N ASN A 298 -2.78 25.38 -15.70
CA ASN A 298 -2.28 26.32 -14.67
C ASN A 298 -0.80 26.20 -14.25
N CYS A 299 0.08 25.55 -15.03
CA CYS A 299 1.51 25.44 -14.68
C CYS A 299 2.41 26.04 -15.79
N PRO A 300 3.29 27.02 -15.49
CA PRO A 300 4.16 27.66 -16.47
C PRO A 300 5.47 26.86 -16.63
N ILE A 301 5.37 25.59 -17.01
CA ILE A 301 6.54 24.75 -17.30
C ILE A 301 6.43 24.24 -18.73
N ASN A 302 7.44 24.57 -19.53
CA ASN A 302 7.49 24.37 -20.97
C ASN A 302 8.01 22.96 -21.29
N TRP A 303 7.12 22.03 -21.63
CA TRP A 303 7.48 20.64 -21.91
C TRP A 303 7.66 20.42 -23.42
N ARG A 304 8.92 20.39 -23.89
CA ARG A 304 9.26 20.00 -25.27
C ARG A 304 9.26 18.48 -25.43
N SER A 305 8.88 18.06 -26.62
CA SER A 305 8.65 16.69 -27.08
C SER A 305 9.92 15.82 -27.14
N THR A 306 9.90 14.65 -26.49
CA THR A 306 10.52 13.39 -26.98
C THR A 306 9.97 12.18 -26.21
N GLY A 307 10.01 11.00 -26.83
CA GLY A 307 9.32 9.77 -26.42
C GLY A 307 9.64 9.21 -25.03
N MET A 308 8.74 8.34 -24.55
CA MET A 308 8.78 7.55 -23.31
C MET A 308 9.65 8.15 -22.18
N GLN A 309 9.19 9.26 -21.62
CA GLN A 309 9.68 9.77 -20.35
C GLN A 309 8.89 9.12 -19.21
N LEU A 310 9.56 8.32 -18.38
CA LEU A 310 9.10 8.01 -17.03
C LEU A 310 9.41 9.24 -16.16
N GLU A 311 8.43 10.09 -15.89
CA GLU A 311 8.55 11.09 -14.83
C GLU A 311 7.98 10.51 -13.53
N PHE A 312 8.85 10.28 -12.54
CA PHE A 312 8.41 9.85 -11.22
C PHE A 312 7.97 11.07 -10.41
N LEU A 313 6.66 11.28 -10.29
CA LEU A 313 6.10 12.16 -9.27
C LEU A 313 6.03 11.37 -7.96
N GLN A 314 7.18 11.13 -7.33
CA GLN A 314 7.23 10.67 -5.94
C GLN A 314 6.84 11.83 -5.03
N THR A 315 5.63 11.79 -4.46
CA THR A 315 5.23 12.72 -3.40
C THR A 315 5.77 12.25 -2.04
N SER A 316 7.09 12.12 -1.89
CA SER A 316 7.78 12.37 -0.63
C SER A 316 9.27 12.55 -0.89
N HIS A 317 9.79 13.72 -0.49
CA HIS A 317 11.20 14.11 -0.42
C HIS A 317 12.11 13.71 -1.61
N GLY A 318 12.08 14.60 -2.62
CA GLY A 318 13.15 14.89 -3.58
C GLY A 318 14.30 13.88 -3.70
N SER A 319 14.19 13.00 -4.69
CA SER A 319 15.35 12.58 -5.46
C SER A 319 15.18 13.09 -6.89
N GLN A 320 16.03 14.04 -7.27
CA GLN A 320 16.18 14.46 -8.65
C GLN A 320 16.62 13.25 -9.49
N ALA A 321 15.77 12.79 -10.40
CA ALA A 321 16.22 12.10 -11.58
C ALA A 321 16.13 13.10 -12.74
N VAL A 322 17.25 13.77 -13.02
CA VAL A 322 17.47 14.49 -14.28
C VAL A 322 18.06 13.48 -15.26
N CYS A 323 17.33 13.20 -16.34
CA CYS A 323 17.89 12.95 -17.66
C CYS A 323 16.85 13.21 -18.74
#